data_AF-A0A8D9A3P4-F1
#
_entry.id   AF-A0A8D9A3P4-F1
#
_cell.length_a   1.000
_cell.length_b   1.000
_cell.length_c   1.000
_cell.angle_alpha   90.00
_cell.angle_beta   90.00
_cell.angle_gamma   90.00
#
_symmetry.space_group_name_H-M   'P 1'
#
loop_
_entity.id
_entity.type
_entity.pdbx_description
1 polymer ?
#
loop_
_entity_poly.entity_id
_entity_poly.type
_entity_poly.pdbx_seq_one_letter_code
_entity_poly.pdbx_strand_id
1 'polypeptide(L)'
;MTNHWIPYREKFKQGIAKYNFIGHAPTSPKLTLTVGQKVTLLARSTDGQWYYGETVYRFGIETVTRNPNNPPVDRRGIFPCSYIHDLRKSDSKEMSIVDEITCVLREWHMLWKTLYLRNRTEFNSLSKKMEELIDLRGKIVSQKLPLDELKSVKSSASTTMDVGNKTLGLDLVVRDEHSNLLKPKDVSTPNMYKMHEEANERIRVSLKANSRPISSVSDTYHSMCHSIGKLLS
;
A
#
# COMPACT_ATOMS: atom_id res chain seq x y z
N MET A 1 40.58 13.88 8.14
CA MET A 1 39.74 13.34 7.05
C MET A 1 38.29 13.55 7.45
N THR A 2 37.62 14.51 6.83
CA THR A 2 36.21 14.82 7.14
C THR A 2 35.34 13.65 6.65
N ASN A 3 34.57 13.03 7.53
CA ASN A 3 33.56 12.06 7.10
C ASN A 3 32.51 12.82 6.29
N HIS A 4 32.49 12.60 4.97
CA HIS A 4 31.61 13.28 4.02
C HIS A 4 30.14 12.85 4.15
N TRP A 5 29.84 11.92 5.06
CA TRP A 5 28.53 11.32 5.28
C TRP A 5 28.17 11.35 6.76
N ILE A 6 26.98 11.85 7.05
CA ILE A 6 26.35 11.91 8.35
C ILE A 6 25.34 10.76 8.42
N PRO A 7 25.63 9.68 9.18
CA PRO A 7 24.72 8.54 9.28
C PRO A 7 23.46 8.91 10.07
N TYR A 8 22.33 8.39 9.64
CA TYR A 8 21.10 8.46 10.43
C TYR A 8 21.17 7.43 11.57
N ARG A 9 21.17 7.90 12.81
CA ARG A 9 21.19 7.04 14.01
C ARG A 9 19.92 6.21 14.14
N GLU A 10 18.82 6.71 13.58
CA GLU A 10 17.54 6.00 13.56
C GLU A 10 17.51 4.98 12.42
N LYS A 11 17.45 3.69 12.77
CA LYS A 11 17.40 2.56 11.82
C LYS A 11 16.19 2.54 10.86
N PHE A 12 15.29 3.53 10.94
CA PHE A 12 14.00 3.51 10.25
C PHE A 12 13.64 4.85 9.62
N LYS A 13 14.62 5.73 9.32
CA LYS A 13 14.31 6.94 8.56
C LYS A 13 13.90 6.52 7.14
N GLN A 14 12.68 6.86 6.74
CA GLN A 14 12.12 6.46 5.46
C GLN A 14 11.86 7.68 4.58
N GLY A 15 11.87 7.47 3.27
CA GLY A 15 11.51 8.47 2.29
C GLY A 15 10.77 7.87 1.11
N ILE A 16 10.15 8.75 0.32
CA ILE A 16 9.45 8.41 -0.92
C ILE A 16 10.09 9.22 -2.05
N ALA A 17 10.41 8.57 -3.17
CA ALA A 17 10.93 9.26 -4.34
C ALA A 17 9.86 10.18 -4.98
N LYS A 18 10.17 11.44 -5.21
CA LYS A 18 9.30 12.41 -5.91
C LYS A 18 9.46 12.37 -7.43
N TYR A 19 10.62 11.92 -7.89
CA TYR A 19 11.02 11.89 -9.30
C TYR A 19 11.71 10.57 -9.60
N ASN A 20 11.68 10.18 -10.88
CA ASN A 20 12.52 9.10 -11.37
C ASN A 20 13.98 9.55 -11.32
N PHE A 21 14.88 8.71 -10.83
CA PHE A 21 16.32 8.92 -10.82
C PHE A 21 16.98 7.68 -11.39
N ILE A 22 17.79 7.83 -12.44
CA ILE A 22 18.38 6.69 -13.13
C ILE A 22 19.84 6.57 -12.68
N GLY A 23 20.14 5.47 -12.01
CA GLY A 23 21.49 5.00 -11.76
C GLY A 23 21.91 4.03 -12.86
N HIS A 24 23.10 4.24 -13.43
CA HIS A 24 23.66 3.29 -14.39
C HIS A 24 24.42 2.19 -13.63
N ALA A 25 23.70 1.13 -13.23
CA ALA A 25 24.32 -0.09 -12.70
C ALA A 25 25.13 -0.79 -13.81
N PRO A 26 26.21 -1.54 -13.50
CA PRO A 26 26.77 -1.87 -12.18
C PRO A 26 27.94 -0.96 -11.76
N THR A 27 28.32 0.02 -12.58
CA THR A 27 29.53 0.84 -12.37
C THR A 27 29.27 2.13 -11.60
N SER A 28 28.00 2.50 -11.40
CA SER A 28 27.62 3.71 -10.69
C SER A 28 27.17 3.41 -9.26
N PRO A 29 27.62 4.17 -8.25
CA PRO A 29 27.08 4.07 -6.90
C PRO A 29 25.64 4.62 -6.79
N LYS A 30 25.05 5.11 -7.90
CA LYS A 30 23.71 5.71 -7.96
C LYS A 30 22.64 4.62 -7.94
N LEU A 31 21.69 4.76 -7.03
CA LEU A 31 20.55 3.86 -6.90
C LEU A 31 19.42 4.34 -7.81
N THR A 32 18.97 3.52 -8.75
CA THR A 32 17.79 3.87 -9.57
C THR A 32 16.55 3.94 -8.70
N LEU A 33 15.82 5.04 -8.78
CA LEU A 33 14.55 5.26 -8.13
C LEU A 33 13.45 5.49 -9.16
N THR A 34 12.32 4.85 -8.96
CA THR A 34 11.07 5.20 -9.63
C THR A 34 10.28 6.15 -8.74
N VAL A 35 9.52 7.09 -9.32
CA VAL A 35 8.56 7.91 -8.57
C VAL A 35 7.80 7.03 -7.60
N GLY A 36 7.79 7.49 -6.36
CA GLY A 36 7.13 6.93 -5.21
C GLY A 36 7.69 5.62 -4.63
N GLN A 37 8.80 5.15 -5.17
CA GLN A 37 9.53 4.07 -4.52
C GLN A 37 9.94 4.46 -3.09
N LYS A 38 9.58 3.59 -2.14
CA LYS A 38 9.95 3.75 -0.73
C LYS A 38 11.41 3.35 -0.52
N VAL A 39 12.15 4.24 0.13
CA VAL A 39 13.57 4.05 0.46
C VAL A 39 13.81 4.18 1.96
N THR A 40 14.76 3.41 2.48
CA THR A 40 15.33 3.62 3.81
C THR A 40 16.56 4.52 3.67
N LEU A 41 16.58 5.62 4.41
CA LEU A 41 17.68 6.58 4.41
C LEU A 41 18.70 6.18 5.48
N LEU A 42 19.91 5.83 5.04
CA LEU A 42 20.99 5.35 5.92
C LEU A 42 21.97 6.46 6.30
N ALA A 43 22.26 7.38 5.37
CA ALA A 43 23.11 8.54 5.62
C ALA A 43 22.77 9.71 4.69
N ARG A 44 23.24 10.90 5.06
CA ARG A 44 23.18 12.12 4.24
C ARG A 44 24.57 12.70 4.05
N SER A 45 24.89 13.23 2.89
CA SER A 45 26.15 13.92 2.66
C SER A 45 26.23 15.21 3.49
N THR A 46 27.44 15.64 3.86
CA THR A 46 27.66 16.85 4.67
C THR A 46 27.22 18.13 3.96
N ASP A 47 27.27 18.18 2.64
CA ASP A 47 26.75 19.28 1.80
C ASP A 47 25.20 19.23 1.64
N GLY A 48 24.57 18.19 2.17
CA GLY A 48 23.14 17.98 2.16
C GLY A 48 22.54 17.65 0.80
N GLN A 49 23.34 17.38 -0.24
CA GLN A 49 22.88 17.16 -1.61
C GLN A 49 22.47 15.72 -1.89
N TRP A 50 23.07 14.74 -1.20
CA TRP A 50 22.87 13.32 -1.47
C TRP A 50 22.44 12.56 -0.22
N TYR A 51 21.57 11.59 -0.45
CA TYR A 51 21.30 10.50 0.48
C TYR A 51 22.04 9.25 0.03
N TYR A 52 22.43 8.44 1.00
CA TYR A 52 22.79 7.03 0.81
C TYR A 52 21.71 6.19 1.49
N GLY A 53 21.17 5.21 0.77
CA GLY A 53 20.05 4.44 1.26
C GLY A 53 19.82 3.15 0.50
N GLU A 54 18.71 2.48 0.81
CA GLU A 54 18.34 1.21 0.23
C GLU A 54 16.86 1.17 -0.17
N THR A 55 16.54 0.48 -1.26
CA THR A 55 15.14 0.27 -1.65
C THR A 55 14.50 -0.77 -0.74
N VAL A 56 13.33 -0.45 -0.16
CA VAL A 56 12.62 -1.40 0.69
C VAL A 56 11.82 -2.36 -0.20
N TYR A 57 12.37 -3.54 -0.45
CA TYR A 57 11.57 -4.65 -0.98
C TYR A 57 10.59 -5.12 0.11
N ARG A 58 9.28 -4.91 -0.09
CA ARG A 58 8.28 -5.61 0.73
C ARG A 58 8.18 -7.05 0.22
N PHE A 59 8.41 -8.00 1.12
CA PHE A 59 8.15 -9.43 0.91
C PHE A 59 6.76 -9.62 0.30
N GLY A 60 6.67 -10.38 -0.80
CA GLY A 60 5.40 -10.82 -1.40
C GLY A 60 5.21 -10.50 -2.89
N ILE A 61 5.94 -9.54 -3.48
CA ILE A 61 5.69 -9.09 -4.87
C ILE A 61 6.64 -9.72 -5.91
N GLU A 62 7.78 -10.32 -5.52
CA GLU A 62 8.81 -10.76 -6.49
C GLU A 62 9.28 -12.22 -6.37
N THR A 63 8.69 -13.05 -5.51
CA THR A 63 9.05 -14.48 -5.49
C THR A 63 8.49 -15.26 -6.68
N VAL A 64 7.51 -14.72 -7.41
CA VAL A 64 6.86 -15.42 -8.54
C VAL A 64 7.44 -15.07 -9.91
N THR A 65 8.20 -13.96 -10.05
CA THR A 65 8.88 -13.58 -11.31
C THR A 65 10.41 -13.59 -11.17
N ARG A 66 10.95 -14.56 -10.43
CA ARG A 66 12.39 -14.82 -10.41
C ARG A 66 12.82 -15.35 -11.77
N ASN A 67 13.34 -14.46 -12.63
CA ASN A 67 14.20 -14.88 -13.73
C ASN A 67 15.61 -15.11 -13.13
N PRO A 68 16.15 -16.33 -13.11
CA PRO A 68 17.49 -16.62 -12.59
C PRO A 68 18.60 -15.83 -13.31
N ASN A 69 18.32 -15.33 -14.52
CA ASN A 69 19.28 -14.64 -15.38
C ASN A 69 19.33 -13.12 -15.18
N ASN A 70 18.50 -12.54 -14.29
CA ASN A 70 18.52 -11.10 -13.99
C ASN A 70 18.52 -10.88 -12.47
N PRO A 71 19.71 -10.78 -11.83
CA PRO A 71 19.80 -10.58 -10.39
C PRO A 71 19.19 -9.21 -9.99
N PRO A 72 18.68 -9.07 -8.75
CA PRO A 72 18.06 -7.83 -8.32
C PRO A 72 19.06 -6.66 -8.45
N VAL A 73 18.59 -5.60 -9.10
CA VAL A 73 19.22 -4.29 -9.23
C VAL A 73 19.78 -3.84 -7.87
N ASP A 74 20.95 -3.18 -7.89
CA ASP A 74 21.66 -2.66 -6.72
C ASP A 74 20.71 -2.28 -5.58
N ARG A 75 20.82 -2.96 -4.44
CA ARG A 75 19.89 -2.75 -3.32
C ARG A 75 20.19 -1.47 -2.55
N ARG A 76 21.37 -0.90 -2.75
CA ARG A 76 21.88 0.27 -2.03
C ARG A 76 22.60 1.20 -2.97
N GLY A 77 22.54 2.48 -2.68
CA GLY A 77 23.30 3.48 -3.43
C GLY A 77 22.92 4.88 -3.02
N ILE A 78 23.42 5.85 -3.78
CA ILE A 78 23.20 7.27 -3.56
C ILE A 78 22.10 7.82 -4.46
N PHE A 79 21.37 8.80 -3.97
CA PHE A 79 20.32 9.51 -4.71
C PHE A 79 20.15 10.94 -4.16
N PRO A 80 19.68 11.92 -4.96
CA PRO A 80 19.62 13.31 -4.53
C PRO A 80 18.62 13.53 -3.40
N CYS A 81 18.97 14.33 -2.39
CA CYS A 81 18.06 14.71 -1.31
C CYS A 81 16.80 15.41 -1.84
N SER A 82 16.96 16.26 -2.85
CA SER A 82 15.87 16.99 -3.50
C SER A 82 14.84 16.08 -4.17
N TYR A 83 15.19 14.81 -4.43
CA TYR A 83 14.32 13.82 -5.06
C TYR A 83 13.52 13.02 -4.04
N ILE A 84 13.76 13.21 -2.75
CA ILE A 84 13.09 12.45 -1.70
C ILE A 84 12.14 13.35 -0.91
N HIS A 85 10.97 12.81 -0.60
CA HIS A 85 10.09 13.31 0.44
C HIS A 85 10.36 12.51 1.72
N ASP A 86 10.89 13.16 2.76
CA ASP A 86 11.15 12.52 4.04
C ASP A 86 9.84 12.15 4.73
N LEU A 87 9.62 10.86 4.95
CA LEU A 87 8.55 10.38 5.82
C LEU A 87 9.04 10.57 7.26
N ARG A 88 8.63 11.67 7.90
CA ARG A 88 8.73 11.76 9.35
C ARG A 88 7.97 10.57 9.93
N LYS A 89 8.58 9.85 10.87
CA LYS A 89 7.86 8.79 11.59
C LYS A 89 6.59 9.42 12.15
N SER A 90 5.44 8.94 11.72
CA SER A 90 4.29 8.97 12.60
C SER A 90 4.67 8.08 13.77
N ASP A 91 4.71 8.64 14.98
CA ASP A 91 5.10 7.89 16.19
C ASP A 91 4.13 6.72 16.51
N SER A 92 3.04 6.58 15.75
CA SER A 92 2.16 5.43 15.80
C SER A 92 2.82 4.21 15.16
N LYS A 93 3.26 3.25 15.99
CA LYS A 93 3.60 1.87 15.57
C LYS A 93 2.39 1.12 14.97
N GLU A 94 1.21 1.72 15.06
CA GLU A 94 -0.06 1.19 14.56
C GLU A 94 -0.21 1.46 13.06
N MET A 95 -0.65 0.44 12.32
CA MET A 95 -0.96 0.57 10.90
C MET A 95 -2.17 1.49 10.74
N SER A 96 -1.98 2.62 10.04
CA SER A 96 -3.09 3.52 9.76
C SER A 96 -4.04 2.90 8.72
N ILE A 97 -5.29 3.33 8.70
CA ILE A 97 -6.26 2.94 7.64
C ILE A 97 -5.73 3.27 6.23
N VAL A 98 -4.92 4.33 6.07
CA VAL A 98 -4.32 4.71 4.79
C VAL A 98 -3.26 3.67 4.36
N ASP A 99 -2.45 3.21 5.30
CA ASP A 99 -1.47 2.14 5.06
C ASP A 99 -2.16 0.83 4.73
N GLU A 100 -3.24 0.51 5.46
CA GLU A 100 -4.06 -0.68 5.24
C GLU A 100 -4.67 -0.69 3.84
N ILE A 101 -5.35 0.39 3.43
CA ILE A 101 -5.92 0.52 2.06
C ILE A 101 -4.81 0.34 1.02
N THR A 102 -3.63 0.91 1.26
CA THR A 102 -2.49 0.78 0.34
C THR A 102 -2.00 -0.67 0.24
N CYS A 103 -2.01 -1.44 1.33
CA CYS A 103 -1.66 -2.86 1.33
C CYS A 103 -2.72 -3.71 0.61
N VAL A 104 -4.00 -3.48 0.90
CA VAL A 104 -5.11 -4.21 0.26
C VAL A 104 -5.14 -3.95 -1.25
N LEU A 105 -4.95 -2.71 -1.69
CA LEU A 105 -4.86 -2.38 -3.11
C LEU A 105 -3.69 -3.11 -3.81
N ARG A 106 -2.57 -3.35 -3.13
CA ARG A 106 -1.44 -4.12 -3.70
C ARG A 106 -1.79 -5.59 -3.87
N GLU A 107 -2.43 -6.19 -2.88
CA GLU A 107 -2.85 -7.59 -2.93
C GLU A 107 -3.92 -7.79 -4.01
N TRP A 108 -4.94 -6.93 -4.02
CA TRP A 108 -5.99 -6.95 -5.04
C TRP A 108 -5.43 -6.70 -6.44
N HIS A 109 -4.42 -5.84 -6.62
CA HIS A 109 -3.75 -5.64 -7.92
C HIS A 109 -3.14 -6.93 -8.49
N MET A 110 -2.57 -7.78 -7.63
CA MET A 110 -2.00 -9.06 -8.08
C MET A 110 -3.08 -10.03 -8.57
N LEU A 111 -4.20 -10.10 -7.83
CA LEU A 111 -5.36 -10.88 -8.23
C LEU A 111 -5.98 -10.33 -9.51
N TRP A 112 -6.15 -9.02 -9.60
CA TRP A 112 -6.67 -8.30 -10.75
C TRP A 112 -5.85 -8.59 -12.02
N LYS A 113 -4.51 -8.46 -11.96
CA LYS A 113 -3.63 -8.87 -13.05
C LYS A 113 -3.84 -10.32 -13.47
N THR A 114 -3.98 -11.22 -12.50
CA THR A 114 -4.22 -12.64 -12.75
C THR A 114 -5.55 -12.89 -13.44
N LEU A 115 -6.62 -12.20 -13.04
CA LEU A 115 -7.94 -12.28 -13.68
C LEU A 115 -7.89 -11.77 -15.13
N TYR A 116 -7.20 -10.65 -15.37
CA TYR A 116 -7.01 -10.10 -16.71
C TYR A 116 -6.31 -11.08 -17.65
N LEU A 117 -5.16 -11.60 -17.22
CA LEU A 117 -4.37 -12.55 -18.02
C LEU A 117 -5.11 -13.86 -18.30
N ARG A 118 -6.05 -14.24 -17.43
CA ARG A 118 -6.92 -15.41 -17.59
C ARG A 118 -8.24 -15.10 -18.31
N ASN A 119 -8.41 -13.89 -18.82
CA ASN A 119 -9.62 -13.41 -19.51
C ASN A 119 -10.91 -13.64 -18.71
N ARG A 120 -10.84 -13.38 -17.40
CA ARG A 120 -11.96 -13.51 -16.44
C ARG A 120 -12.71 -12.18 -16.33
N THR A 121 -14.04 -12.21 -16.41
CA THR A 121 -14.88 -10.99 -16.41
C THR A 121 -14.96 -10.33 -15.03
N GLU A 122 -14.67 -11.09 -13.97
CA GLU A 122 -14.60 -10.67 -12.58
C GLU A 122 -13.58 -9.53 -12.35
N PHE A 123 -12.60 -9.41 -13.25
CA PHE A 123 -11.66 -8.29 -13.29
C PHE A 123 -12.37 -6.93 -13.23
N ASN A 124 -13.47 -6.74 -13.96
CA ASN A 124 -14.21 -5.47 -13.99
C ASN A 124 -14.86 -5.15 -12.65
N SER A 125 -15.36 -6.17 -11.93
CA SER A 125 -15.93 -6.00 -10.60
C SER A 125 -14.85 -5.60 -9.59
N LEU A 126 -13.67 -6.24 -9.68
CA LEU A 126 -12.53 -5.89 -8.85
C LEU A 126 -11.99 -4.49 -9.17
N SER A 127 -11.99 -4.08 -10.45
CA SER A 127 -11.62 -2.72 -10.85
C SER A 127 -12.43 -1.66 -10.11
N LYS A 128 -13.75 -1.79 -10.13
CA LYS A 128 -14.66 -0.84 -9.47
C LYS A 128 -14.43 -0.77 -7.96
N LYS A 129 -14.24 -1.93 -7.32
CA LYS A 129 -13.91 -1.99 -5.88
C LYS A 129 -12.58 -1.31 -5.56
N MET A 130 -11.57 -1.49 -6.43
CA MET A 130 -10.28 -0.83 -6.27
C MET A 130 -10.42 0.68 -6.46
N GLU A 131 -11.13 1.16 -7.48
CA GLU A 131 -11.41 2.59 -7.69
C GLU A 131 -12.12 3.23 -6.50
N GLU A 132 -13.13 2.57 -5.95
CA GLU A 132 -13.83 3.03 -4.73
C GLU A 132 -12.86 3.20 -3.55
N LEU A 133 -11.98 2.22 -3.31
CA LEU A 133 -10.96 2.33 -2.24
C LEU A 133 -9.95 3.45 -2.49
N ILE A 134 -9.59 3.69 -3.75
CA ILE A 134 -8.70 4.79 -4.14
C ILE A 134 -9.33 6.13 -3.77
N ASP A 135 -10.61 6.32 -4.10
CA ASP A 135 -11.34 7.55 -3.80
C ASP A 135 -11.50 7.76 -2.30
N LEU A 136 -11.86 6.70 -1.56
CA LEU A 136 -11.95 6.74 -0.10
C LEU A 136 -10.61 7.09 0.54
N ARG A 137 -9.51 6.52 0.07
CA ARG A 137 -8.16 6.88 0.51
C ARG A 137 -7.85 8.35 0.23
N GLY A 138 -8.18 8.84 -0.97
CA GLY A 138 -8.00 10.24 -1.36
C GLY A 138 -8.73 11.20 -0.41
N LYS A 139 -9.98 10.88 -0.05
CA LYS A 139 -10.77 11.62 0.93
C LYS A 139 -10.11 11.66 2.30
N ILE A 140 -9.67 10.51 2.83
CA ILE A 140 -9.00 10.41 4.15
C ILE A 140 -7.71 11.23 4.16
N VAL A 141 -6.89 11.13 3.11
CA VAL A 141 -5.60 11.83 3.01
C VAL A 141 -5.77 13.33 2.82
N SER A 142 -6.87 13.78 2.20
CA SER A 142 -7.10 15.21 1.96
C SER A 142 -7.20 16.04 3.24
N GLN A 143 -7.58 15.43 4.38
CA GLN A 143 -7.81 16.08 5.67
C GLN A 143 -8.80 17.26 5.63
N LYS A 144 -9.69 17.31 4.62
CA LYS A 144 -10.68 18.38 4.44
C LYS A 144 -12.06 18.05 5.04
N LEU A 145 -12.23 16.84 5.55
CA LEU A 145 -13.52 16.36 6.06
C LEU A 145 -13.66 16.65 7.57
N PRO A 146 -14.87 17.04 8.03
CA PRO A 146 -15.25 16.99 9.44
C PRO A 146 -15.01 15.62 10.08
N LEU A 147 -14.90 15.56 11.41
CA LEU A 147 -14.52 14.34 12.15
C LEU A 147 -15.53 13.19 12.00
N ASP A 148 -16.82 13.52 12.04
CA ASP A 148 -17.94 12.60 11.85
C ASP A 148 -17.98 12.05 10.43
N GLU A 149 -17.81 12.91 9.42
CA GLU A 149 -17.71 12.49 8.02
C GLU A 149 -16.47 11.62 7.80
N LEU A 150 -15.31 12.00 8.35
CA LEU A 150 -14.08 11.22 8.28
C LEU A 150 -14.25 9.84 8.92
N LYS A 151 -14.95 9.74 10.06
CA LYS A 151 -15.27 8.46 10.71
C LYS A 151 -16.12 7.58 9.81
N SER A 152 -17.13 8.16 9.15
CA SER A 152 -17.95 7.46 8.16
C SER A 152 -17.13 6.96 6.98
N VAL A 153 -16.24 7.79 6.40
CA VAL A 153 -15.36 7.40 5.29
C VAL A 153 -14.40 6.27 5.68
N LYS A 154 -13.82 6.29 6.89
CA LYS A 154 -12.96 5.20 7.40
C LYS A 154 -13.73 3.89 7.57
N SER A 155 -14.95 3.96 8.10
CA SER A 155 -15.83 2.79 8.26
C SER A 155 -16.24 2.22 6.89
N SER A 156 -16.56 3.09 5.93
CA SER A 156 -16.84 2.70 4.55
C SER A 156 -15.64 2.00 3.92
N ALA A 157 -14.43 2.56 4.05
CA ALA A 157 -13.21 1.93 3.53
C ALA A 157 -12.98 0.54 4.13
N SER A 158 -13.14 0.41 5.45
CA SER A 158 -13.04 -0.86 6.17
C SER A 158 -14.04 -1.89 5.64
N THR A 159 -15.30 -1.50 5.49
CA THR A 159 -16.37 -2.36 4.97
C THR A 159 -16.09 -2.79 3.53
N THR A 160 -15.65 -1.86 2.66
CA THR A 160 -15.31 -2.16 1.26
C THR A 160 -14.16 -3.15 1.15
N MET A 161 -13.11 -3.00 1.98
CA MET A 161 -12.01 -3.97 2.07
C MET A 161 -12.49 -5.34 2.56
N ASP A 162 -13.25 -5.40 3.66
CA ASP A 162 -13.69 -6.66 4.26
C ASP A 162 -14.62 -7.46 3.32
N VAL A 163 -15.56 -6.78 2.67
CA VAL A 163 -16.45 -7.36 1.65
C VAL A 163 -15.66 -7.80 0.42
N GLY A 164 -14.67 -7.00 -0.01
CA GLY A 164 -13.80 -7.35 -1.13
C GLY A 164 -12.96 -8.60 -0.83
N ASN A 165 -12.32 -8.67 0.34
CA ASN A 165 -11.56 -9.84 0.79
C ASN A 165 -12.42 -11.09 0.80
N LYS A 166 -13.64 -11.01 1.37
CA LYS A 166 -14.58 -12.15 1.37
C LYS A 166 -14.94 -12.60 -0.05
N THR A 167 -15.19 -11.65 -0.96
CA THR A 167 -15.53 -11.93 -2.36
C THR A 167 -14.38 -12.59 -3.11
N LEU A 168 -13.14 -12.20 -2.80
CA LEU A 168 -11.93 -12.71 -3.42
C LEU A 168 -11.39 -13.99 -2.76
N GLY A 169 -12.02 -14.45 -1.68
CA GLY A 169 -11.56 -15.61 -0.90
C GLY A 169 -10.28 -15.35 -0.12
N LEU A 170 -10.01 -14.10 0.24
CA LEU A 170 -8.89 -13.69 1.10
C LEU A 170 -9.26 -13.76 2.58
N ASP A 171 -8.24 -13.65 3.42
CA ASP A 171 -8.38 -13.70 4.88
C ASP A 171 -9.31 -12.59 5.40
N LEU A 172 -10.15 -12.98 6.36
CA LEU A 172 -11.03 -12.08 7.07
C LEU A 172 -10.23 -11.26 8.09
N VAL A 173 -10.44 -9.95 8.07
CA VAL A 173 -9.89 -9.03 9.07
C VAL A 173 -10.93 -8.77 10.14
N VAL A 174 -10.58 -8.99 11.40
CA VAL A 174 -11.45 -8.68 12.54
C VAL A 174 -11.16 -7.26 13.02
N ARG A 175 -12.23 -6.48 13.21
CA ARG A 175 -12.17 -5.07 13.63
C ARG A 175 -12.92 -4.83 14.92
N ASP A 176 -12.52 -3.80 15.65
CA ASP A 176 -13.25 -3.28 16.80
C ASP A 176 -14.48 -2.44 16.39
N GLU A 177 -15.22 -1.92 17.36
CA GLU A 177 -16.39 -1.05 17.15
C GLU A 177 -16.08 0.28 16.43
N HIS A 178 -14.81 0.66 16.38
CA HIS A 178 -14.32 1.86 15.74
C HIS A 178 -13.69 1.59 14.36
N SER A 179 -13.84 0.36 13.85
CA SER A 179 -13.26 -0.11 12.58
C SER A 179 -11.73 -0.16 12.56
N ASN A 180 -11.07 -0.14 13.72
CA ASN A 180 -9.64 -0.38 13.81
C ASN A 180 -9.35 -1.88 13.81
N LEU A 181 -8.14 -2.24 13.40
CA LEU A 181 -7.67 -3.62 13.43
C LEU A 181 -7.64 -4.15 14.86
N LEU A 182 -8.29 -5.29 15.06
CA LEU A 182 -8.27 -5.97 16.36
C LEU A 182 -6.85 -6.44 16.67
N LYS A 183 -6.37 -6.14 17.87
CA LYS A 183 -5.10 -6.66 18.38
C LYS A 183 -5.35 -7.97 19.12
N PRO A 184 -4.86 -9.13 18.63
CA PRO A 184 -5.13 -10.42 19.27
C PRO A 184 -4.61 -10.53 20.70
N LYS A 185 -3.62 -9.72 21.07
CA LYS A 185 -3.06 -9.70 22.43
C LYS A 185 -3.95 -9.00 23.45
N ASP A 186 -4.88 -8.17 22.98
CA ASP A 186 -5.73 -7.33 23.82
C ASP A 186 -7.11 -7.99 24.03
N VAL A 187 -7.34 -9.18 23.48
CA VAL A 187 -8.63 -9.88 23.48
C VAL A 187 -8.44 -11.34 23.85
N SER A 188 -9.33 -11.87 24.70
CA SER A 188 -9.34 -13.29 25.05
C SER A 188 -9.75 -14.17 23.86
N THR A 189 -9.27 -15.41 23.81
CA THR A 189 -9.60 -16.35 22.71
C THR A 189 -11.11 -16.51 22.47
N PRO A 190 -11.98 -16.65 23.49
CA PRO A 190 -13.42 -16.74 23.27
C PRO A 190 -14.03 -15.46 22.68
N ASN A 191 -13.55 -14.29 23.12
CA ASN A 191 -14.02 -13.01 22.59
C ASN A 191 -13.55 -12.80 21.15
N MET A 192 -12.32 -13.20 20.82
CA MET A 192 -11.82 -13.15 19.46
C MET A 192 -12.68 -14.00 18.51
N TYR A 193 -13.06 -15.21 18.93
CA TYR A 193 -13.98 -16.05 18.17
C TYR A 193 -15.34 -15.38 17.96
N LYS A 194 -15.93 -14.82 19.02
CA LYS A 194 -17.21 -14.10 18.92
C LYS A 194 -17.12 -12.94 17.94
N MET A 195 -16.08 -12.12 18.04
CA MET A 195 -15.87 -10.97 17.14
C MET A 195 -15.64 -11.40 15.69
N HIS A 196 -14.97 -12.54 15.47
CA HIS A 196 -14.82 -13.13 14.14
C HIS A 196 -16.17 -13.53 13.54
N GLU A 197 -17.00 -14.25 14.30
CA GLU A 197 -18.35 -14.65 13.86
C GLU A 197 -19.21 -13.44 13.53
N GLU A 198 -19.19 -12.41 14.39
CA GLU A 198 -19.88 -11.15 14.15
C GLU A 198 -19.36 -10.44 12.90
N ALA A 199 -18.05 -10.40 12.67
CA ALA A 199 -17.46 -9.81 11.47
C ALA A 199 -17.91 -10.55 10.20
N ASN A 200 -17.88 -11.89 10.22
CA ASN A 200 -18.32 -12.72 9.12
C ASN A 200 -19.80 -12.49 8.80
N GLU A 201 -20.65 -12.36 9.83
CA GLU A 201 -22.09 -12.11 9.63
C GLU A 201 -22.39 -10.70 9.14
N ARG A 202 -21.69 -9.67 9.66
CA ARG A 202 -21.76 -8.30 9.13
C ARG A 202 -21.44 -8.26 7.64
N ILE A 203 -20.35 -8.91 7.23
CA ILE A 203 -19.95 -8.98 5.82
C ILE A 203 -20.99 -9.71 4.97
N ARG A 204 -21.56 -10.81 5.49
CA ARG A 204 -22.62 -11.55 4.80
C ARG A 204 -23.86 -10.69 4.56
N VAL A 205 -24.24 -9.85 5.52
CA VAL A 205 -25.34 -8.89 5.38
C VAL A 205 -25.00 -7.82 4.34
N SER A 206 -23.80 -7.23 4.40
CA SER A 206 -23.34 -6.23 3.43
C SER A 206 -23.29 -6.77 1.99
N LEU A 207 -22.86 -8.01 1.81
CA LEU A 207 -22.86 -8.68 0.50
C LEU A 207 -24.27 -8.78 -0.11
N LYS A 208 -25.29 -9.08 0.70
CA LYS A 208 -26.69 -9.13 0.23
C LYS A 208 -27.19 -7.75 -0.18
N ALA A 209 -26.85 -6.72 0.59
CA ALA A 209 -27.28 -5.34 0.30
C ALA A 209 -26.65 -4.77 -0.99
N ASN A 210 -25.44 -5.21 -1.33
CA ASN A 210 -24.69 -4.72 -2.49
C ASN A 210 -25.03 -5.43 -3.82
N SER A 211 -26.03 -6.30 -3.85
CA SER A 211 -26.45 -7.07 -5.04
C SER A 211 -27.29 -6.26 -6.06
N ARG A 212 -26.85 -5.03 -6.42
CA ARG A 212 -27.49 -4.26 -7.52
C ARG A 212 -26.87 -4.61 -8.88
N PRO A 213 -27.68 -4.70 -9.96
CA PRO A 213 -27.18 -5.09 -11.28
C PRO A 213 -26.15 -4.07 -11.78
N ILE A 214 -25.01 -4.60 -12.21
CA ILE A 214 -23.84 -3.82 -12.65
C ILE A 214 -24.11 -3.34 -14.08
N SER A 215 -24.27 -2.02 -14.28
CA SER A 215 -24.27 -1.45 -15.62
C SER A 215 -22.88 -1.52 -16.24
N SER A 216 -22.85 -1.88 -17.53
CA SER A 216 -21.66 -1.97 -18.36
C SER A 216 -21.09 -0.58 -18.66
N VAL A 217 -19.82 -0.36 -18.33
CA VAL A 217 -19.00 0.68 -18.95
C VAL A 217 -17.62 0.09 -19.23
N SER A 218 -17.12 0.42 -20.42
CA SER A 218 -15.90 -0.03 -21.07
C SER A 218 -14.69 0.83 -20.66
N ASP A 219 -13.51 0.22 -20.76
CA ASP A 219 -12.17 0.82 -20.97
C ASP A 219 -11.54 1.59 -19.79
N THR A 220 -10.36 1.24 -19.25
CA THR A 220 -9.25 0.42 -19.75
C THR A 220 -8.38 -0.04 -18.57
N TYR A 221 -7.78 -1.24 -18.67
CA TYR A 221 -6.64 -1.68 -17.85
C TYR A 221 -5.59 -0.56 -17.64
N HIS A 222 -5.42 0.31 -18.64
CA HIS A 222 -4.50 1.44 -18.61
C HIS A 222 -4.86 2.52 -17.57
N SER A 223 -6.13 2.92 -17.46
CA SER A 223 -6.61 3.88 -16.45
C SER A 223 -6.31 3.37 -15.04
N MET A 224 -6.65 2.10 -14.79
CA MET A 224 -6.43 1.48 -13.50
C MET A 224 -4.95 1.29 -13.18
N CYS A 225 -4.13 0.87 -14.14
CA CYS A 225 -2.68 0.81 -13.97
C CYS A 225 -2.06 2.17 -13.63
N HIS A 226 -2.56 3.25 -14.23
CA HIS A 226 -2.10 4.60 -13.94
C HIS A 226 -2.53 5.08 -12.55
N SER A 227 -3.77 4.83 -12.15
CA SER A 227 -4.29 5.16 -10.81
C SER A 227 -3.58 4.37 -9.70
N ILE A 228 -3.38 3.07 -9.89
CA ILE A 228 -2.58 2.24 -8.99
C ILE A 228 -1.11 2.70 -9.02
N GLY A 229 -0.58 2.98 -10.20
CA GLY A 229 0.79 3.46 -10.41
C GLY A 229 1.09 4.67 -9.53
N LYS A 230 0.20 5.68 -9.51
CA LYS A 230 0.30 6.91 -8.70
C LYS A 230 0.13 6.72 -7.18
N LEU A 231 -0.42 5.59 -6.73
CA LEU A 231 -0.70 5.33 -5.31
C LEU A 231 0.28 4.36 -4.67
N LEU A 232 0.89 3.49 -5.48
CA LEU A 232 1.89 2.52 -5.06
C LEU A 232 3.32 3.04 -5.22
N SER A 233 3.48 4.05 -6.06
CA SER A 233 4.46 5.11 -5.92
C SER A 233 4.06 5.99 -4.73
#